data_AF-A0A660MS64-F1
#
_entry.id   AF-A0A660MS64-F1
#
_cell.length_a   1.000
_cell.length_b   1.000
_cell.length_c   1.000
_cell.angle_alpha   90.00
_cell.angle_beta   90.00
_cell.angle_gamma   90.00
#
_symmetry.space_group_name_H-M   'P 1'
#
loop_
_entity.id
_entity.type
_entity.pdbx_description
1 polymer ?
#
loop_
_entity_poly.entity_id
_entity_poly.type
_entity_poly.pdbx_seq_one_letter_code
_entity_poly.pdbx_strand_id
1 'polypeptide(L)'
;MKIVLDLTKLLEEGKITKEEYDKFSGLAKKETVGILPNILVGFGTILIFCGIASFAKSIEFIFALSVIFIGVGFFIREKLFKDWGILSSIFIILGTISASGAYFELFDFYSDGSELNYKIAIGSIALFIAAMSYFARSALLAGFSALTIGALLGVGTSYYSATYYFFVEQPSLTIAVYGALSILTYSLSNIFSSQIERLLLAFSRVSFFLVNMAFWIGSFWGDKEYFISNNLFSIGWLAFLIIMIIFGVVKNKRFTINMSVTFLSIHFYTQFFERFGVDPISFIIAGFFALIIAIALWKYNKKLN
;
A
#
# COMPACT_ATOMS: atom_id res chain seq x y z
N MET A 1 -18.22 -3.97 -11.77
CA MET A 1 -17.49 -2.93 -12.51
C MET A 1 -18.24 -1.60 -12.35
N LYS A 2 -17.62 -0.55 -11.77
CA LYS A 2 -18.24 0.79 -11.71
C LYS A 2 -17.79 1.54 -12.98
N ILE A 3 -18.74 1.87 -13.86
CA ILE A 3 -18.48 2.69 -15.04
C ILE A 3 -18.73 4.14 -14.62
N VAL A 4 -17.70 4.98 -14.73
CA VAL A 4 -17.81 6.42 -14.44
C VAL A 4 -17.90 7.13 -15.78
N LEU A 5 -19.05 7.76 -16.03
CA LEU A 5 -19.29 8.57 -17.22
C LEU A 5 -19.24 10.04 -16.84
N ASP A 6 -18.46 10.81 -17.59
CA ASP A 6 -18.48 12.27 -17.50
C ASP A 6 -19.65 12.79 -18.33
N LEU A 7 -20.77 13.04 -17.66
CA LEU A 7 -22.01 13.48 -18.31
C LEU A 7 -21.82 14.84 -19.02
N THR A 8 -21.00 15.73 -18.46
CA THR A 8 -20.72 17.05 -19.06
C THR A 8 -19.98 16.88 -20.37
N LYS A 9 -18.92 16.07 -20.37
CA LYS A 9 -18.17 15.77 -21.59
C LYS A 9 -19.02 15.06 -22.64
N LEU A 10 -19.91 14.15 -22.23
CA LEU A 10 -20.82 13.48 -23.16
C LEU A 10 -21.84 14.43 -23.78
N LEU A 11 -22.30 15.44 -23.03
CA LEU A 11 -23.17 16.50 -23.54
C LEU A 11 -22.41 17.43 -24.50
N GLU A 12 -21.18 17.82 -24.16
CA GLU A 12 -20.30 18.64 -25.01
C GLU A 12 -19.92 17.92 -26.32
N GLU A 13 -19.65 16.62 -26.26
CA GLU A 13 -19.39 15.77 -27.43
C GLU A 13 -20.66 15.42 -28.23
N GLY A 14 -21.84 15.89 -27.79
CA GLY A 14 -23.13 15.63 -28.46
C GLY A 14 -23.58 14.17 -28.40
N LYS A 15 -23.02 13.36 -27.50
CA LYS A 15 -23.34 11.93 -27.35
C LYS A 15 -24.58 11.67 -26.50
N ILE A 16 -25.02 12.66 -25.74
CA ILE A 16 -26.29 12.65 -25.00
C ILE A 16 -27.01 13.98 -25.21
N THR A 17 -28.33 13.93 -25.14
CA THR A 17 -29.20 15.11 -25.17
C THR A 17 -29.23 15.80 -23.80
N LYS A 18 -29.73 17.05 -23.76
CA LYS A 18 -29.87 17.79 -22.49
C LYS A 18 -30.90 17.14 -21.55
N GLU A 19 -31.96 16.55 -22.08
CA GLU A 19 -32.94 15.79 -21.30
C GLU A 19 -32.33 14.52 -20.69
N GLU A 20 -31.47 13.81 -21.43
CA GLU A 20 -30.73 12.66 -20.92
C GLU A 20 -29.71 13.07 -19.88
N TYR A 21 -29.01 14.19 -20.07
CA TYR A 21 -28.11 14.77 -19.07
C TYR A 21 -28.86 15.03 -17.76
N ASP A 22 -30.01 15.71 -17.82
CA ASP A 22 -30.80 16.03 -16.63
C ASP A 22 -31.35 14.78 -15.95
N LYS A 23 -31.81 13.79 -16.73
CA LYS A 23 -32.25 12.48 -16.23
C LYS A 23 -31.12 11.71 -15.55
N PHE A 24 -29.96 11.58 -16.20
CA PHE A 24 -28.83 10.84 -15.65
C PHE A 24 -28.19 11.58 -14.47
N SER A 25 -28.15 12.91 -14.50
CA SER A 25 -27.72 13.74 -13.38
C SER A 25 -28.69 13.62 -12.20
N GLY A 26 -30.00 13.47 -12.45
CA GLY A 26 -31.00 13.19 -11.41
C GLY A 26 -30.91 11.78 -10.83
N LEU A 27 -30.46 10.80 -11.63
CA LEU A 27 -30.22 9.42 -11.21
C LEU A 27 -28.86 9.22 -10.54
N ALA A 28 -27.90 10.10 -10.80
CA ALA A 28 -26.65 10.13 -10.06
C ALA A 28 -27.01 10.35 -8.59
N LYS A 29 -26.80 9.31 -7.77
CA LYS A 29 -26.86 9.49 -6.31
C LYS A 29 -26.05 10.73 -6.00
N LYS A 30 -26.59 11.61 -5.15
CA LYS A 30 -25.83 12.64 -4.43
C LYS A 30 -24.78 11.94 -3.52
N GLU A 31 -23.86 11.20 -4.12
CA GLU A 31 -22.72 10.51 -3.49
C GLU A 31 -21.61 11.52 -3.16
N THR A 32 -21.75 12.77 -3.61
CA THR A 32 -20.95 13.91 -3.18
C THR A 32 -21.46 14.48 -1.86
N VAL A 33 -21.44 13.66 -0.79
CA VAL A 33 -21.03 14.26 0.49
C VAL A 33 -19.60 14.72 0.24
N GLY A 34 -19.42 16.04 0.14
CA GLY A 34 -18.23 16.65 -0.45
C GLY A 34 -16.94 16.04 0.09
N ILE A 35 -15.95 15.88 -0.79
CA ILE A 35 -14.59 15.46 -0.43
C ILE A 35 -14.06 16.29 0.76
N LEU A 36 -14.39 17.59 0.79
CA LEU A 36 -13.97 18.51 1.85
C LEU A 36 -14.51 18.16 3.25
N PRO A 37 -15.84 18.00 3.48
CA PRO A 37 -16.35 17.46 4.75
C PRO A 37 -15.68 16.17 5.20
N ASN A 38 -15.44 15.22 4.29
CA ASN A 38 -14.82 13.94 4.62
C ASN A 38 -13.35 14.09 5.04
N ILE A 39 -12.62 14.98 4.36
CA ILE A 39 -11.25 15.37 4.73
C ILE A 39 -11.24 16.02 6.11
N LEU A 40 -12.13 16.97 6.38
CA LEU A 40 -12.22 17.66 7.67
C LEU A 40 -12.57 16.71 8.81
N VAL A 41 -13.53 15.81 8.61
CA VAL A 41 -13.88 14.76 9.57
C VAL A 41 -12.68 13.87 9.84
N GLY A 42 -11.94 13.49 8.79
CA GLY A 42 -10.76 12.65 8.94
C GLY A 42 -9.63 13.32 9.69
N PHE A 43 -9.20 14.51 9.27
CA PHE A 43 -8.16 15.26 9.97
C PHE A 43 -8.57 15.62 11.39
N GLY A 44 -9.81 16.08 11.60
CA GLY A 44 -10.32 16.39 12.93
C GLY A 44 -10.28 15.18 13.87
N THR A 45 -10.68 14.01 13.38
CA THR A 45 -10.61 12.76 14.15
C THR A 45 -9.17 12.40 14.53
N ILE A 46 -8.23 12.49 13.58
CA ILE A 46 -6.81 12.20 13.82
C ILE A 46 -6.24 13.16 14.86
N LEU A 47 -6.51 14.46 14.73
CA LEU A 47 -6.03 15.49 15.67
C LEU A 47 -6.59 15.29 17.07
N ILE A 48 -7.88 14.96 17.20
CA ILE A 48 -8.49 14.65 18.50
C ILE A 48 -7.82 13.43 19.11
N PHE A 49 -7.63 12.36 18.34
CA PHE A 49 -6.97 11.15 18.82
C PHE A 49 -5.54 11.44 19.29
N CYS A 50 -4.72 12.10 18.46
CA CYS A 50 -3.36 12.48 18.80
C CYS A 50 -3.31 13.42 20.02
N GLY A 51 -4.23 14.37 20.11
CA GLY A 51 -4.35 15.27 21.27
C GLY A 51 -4.64 14.50 22.56
N ILE A 52 -5.64 13.63 22.57
CA ILE A 52 -5.97 12.79 23.74
C ILE A 52 -4.80 11.86 24.08
N ALA A 53 -4.18 11.22 23.07
CA ALA A 53 -3.04 10.35 23.25
C ALA A 53 -1.80 11.10 23.79
N SER A 54 -1.62 12.38 23.46
CA SER A 54 -0.51 13.20 23.98
C SER A 54 -0.64 13.51 25.48
N PHE A 55 -1.87 13.49 26.02
CA PHE A 55 -2.12 13.60 27.46
C PHE A 55 -2.03 12.26 28.19
N ALA A 56 -1.88 11.15 27.46
CA ALA A 56 -1.79 9.84 28.06
C ALA A 56 -0.53 9.74 28.92
N LYS A 57 -0.73 9.46 30.21
CA LYS A 57 0.38 9.22 31.16
C LYS A 57 0.85 7.76 31.15
N SER A 58 0.19 6.89 30.38
CA SER A 58 0.47 5.46 30.34
C SER A 58 0.09 4.86 28.97
N ILE A 59 0.80 3.80 28.58
CA ILE A 59 0.56 3.11 27.30
C ILE A 59 -0.74 2.30 27.35
N GLU A 60 -1.11 1.79 28.53
CA GLU A 60 -2.37 1.09 28.77
C GLU A 60 -3.56 1.98 28.46
N PHE A 61 -3.47 3.29 28.78
CA PHE A 61 -4.52 4.24 28.42
C PHE A 61 -4.64 4.38 26.89
N ILE A 62 -3.52 4.46 26.17
CA ILE A 62 -3.53 4.52 24.69
C ILE A 62 -4.13 3.24 24.10
N PHE A 63 -3.76 2.08 24.66
CA PHE A 63 -4.32 0.79 24.24
C PHE A 63 -5.83 0.73 24.48
N ALA A 64 -6.31 1.10 25.68
CA ALA A 64 -7.73 1.13 26.00
C ALA A 64 -8.51 2.11 25.11
N LEU A 65 -7.97 3.31 24.88
CA LEU A 65 -8.55 4.30 23.97
C LEU A 65 -8.66 3.73 22.53
N SER A 66 -7.63 3.03 22.07
CA SER A 66 -7.62 2.41 20.75
C SER A 66 -8.69 1.34 20.61
N VAL A 67 -8.90 0.51 21.64
CA VAL A 67 -9.99 -0.48 21.69
C VAL A 67 -11.36 0.21 21.66
N ILE A 68 -11.55 1.31 22.39
CA ILE A 68 -12.78 2.11 22.36
C ILE A 68 -13.04 2.64 20.94
N PHE A 69 -12.01 3.17 20.28
CA PHE A 69 -12.13 3.67 18.90
C PHE A 69 -12.56 2.56 17.93
N ILE A 70 -11.98 1.35 18.05
CA ILE A 70 -12.40 0.19 17.24
C ILE A 70 -13.87 -0.15 17.52
N GLY A 71 -14.26 -0.23 18.80
CA GLY A 71 -15.62 -0.58 19.21
C GLY A 71 -16.66 0.43 18.71
N VAL A 72 -16.42 1.72 18.92
CA VAL A 72 -17.27 2.81 18.40
C VAL A 72 -17.30 2.80 16.87
N GLY A 73 -16.16 2.57 16.23
CA GLY A 73 -16.06 2.48 14.78
C GLY A 73 -16.95 1.38 14.20
N PHE A 74 -16.95 0.18 14.81
CA PHE A 74 -17.86 -0.90 14.43
C PHE A 74 -19.32 -0.61 14.77
N PHE A 75 -19.60 0.03 15.91
CA PHE A 75 -20.96 0.45 16.25
C PHE A 75 -21.56 1.39 15.20
N ILE A 76 -20.81 2.44 14.83
CA ILE A 76 -21.21 3.37 13.77
C ILE A 76 -21.41 2.62 12.45
N ARG A 77 -20.59 1.62 12.18
CA ARG A 77 -20.72 0.82 10.96
C ARG A 77 -22.01 0.01 10.88
N GLU A 78 -22.36 -0.68 11.96
CA GLU A 78 -23.52 -1.57 11.93
C GLU A 78 -24.84 -0.77 12.01
N LYS A 79 -24.82 0.42 12.62
CA LYS A 79 -26.05 1.19 12.89
C LYS A 79 -26.20 2.47 12.07
N LEU A 80 -25.10 3.12 11.66
CA LEU A 80 -25.08 4.50 11.16
C LEU A 80 -24.24 4.68 9.88
N PHE A 81 -23.86 3.60 9.20
CA PHE A 81 -22.90 3.65 8.07
C PHE A 81 -23.35 4.51 6.89
N LYS A 82 -24.67 4.61 6.66
CA LYS A 82 -25.22 5.38 5.53
C LYS A 82 -24.77 6.85 5.57
N ASP A 83 -24.69 7.43 6.77
CA ASP A 83 -24.38 8.84 6.95
C ASP A 83 -22.94 9.04 7.50
N TRP A 84 -22.41 8.06 8.24
CA TRP A 84 -21.14 8.17 8.97
C TRP A 84 -20.08 7.13 8.58
N GLY A 85 -20.21 6.51 7.42
CA GLY A 85 -19.32 5.41 7.00
C GLY A 85 -17.84 5.77 6.95
N ILE A 86 -17.50 7.03 6.64
CA ILE A 86 -16.12 7.51 6.63
C ILE A 86 -15.57 7.64 8.05
N LEU A 87 -16.33 8.27 8.96
CA LEU A 87 -15.97 8.37 10.37
C LEU A 87 -15.74 6.97 10.98
N SER A 88 -16.66 6.04 10.72
CA SER A 88 -16.53 4.63 11.12
C SER A 88 -15.22 4.00 10.63
N SER A 89 -14.91 4.18 9.34
CA SER A 89 -13.69 3.62 8.74
C SER A 89 -12.43 4.20 9.40
N ILE A 90 -12.42 5.50 9.67
CA ILE A 90 -11.29 6.19 10.30
C ILE A 90 -11.09 5.73 11.74
N PHE A 91 -12.16 5.58 12.51
CA PHE A 91 -12.12 5.07 13.88
C PHE A 91 -11.54 3.66 13.93
N ILE A 92 -11.99 2.77 13.05
CA ILE A 92 -11.48 1.39 12.98
C ILE A 92 -10.01 1.39 12.57
N ILE A 93 -9.62 2.16 11.54
CA ILE A 93 -8.23 2.19 11.05
C ILE A 93 -7.28 2.76 12.12
N LEU A 94 -7.61 3.94 12.68
CA LEU A 94 -6.78 4.58 13.71
C LEU A 94 -6.68 3.70 14.95
N GLY A 95 -7.81 3.21 15.46
CA GLY A 95 -7.81 2.33 16.63
C GLY A 95 -7.02 1.04 16.38
N THR A 96 -7.08 0.45 15.18
CA THR A 96 -6.29 -0.76 14.85
C THR A 96 -4.79 -0.48 14.86
N ILE A 97 -4.35 0.59 14.19
CA ILE A 97 -2.93 0.95 14.08
C ILE A 97 -2.37 1.37 15.45
N SER A 98 -3.12 2.17 16.21
CA SER A 98 -2.69 2.62 17.52
C SER A 98 -2.72 1.51 18.57
N ALA A 99 -3.71 0.60 18.53
CA ALA A 99 -3.71 -0.59 19.38
C ALA A 99 -2.50 -1.48 19.08
N SER A 100 -2.10 -1.59 17.82
CA SER A 100 -0.93 -2.36 17.40
C SER A 100 0.37 -1.78 17.96
N GLY A 101 0.55 -0.46 17.89
CA GLY A 101 1.71 0.22 18.47
C GLY A 101 1.74 0.13 20.00
N ALA A 102 0.61 0.38 20.67
CA ALA A 102 0.52 0.30 22.12
C ALA A 102 0.70 -1.14 22.64
N TYR A 103 0.18 -2.14 21.91
CA TYR A 103 0.40 -3.55 22.22
C TYR A 103 1.88 -3.92 22.10
N PHE A 104 2.56 -3.47 21.05
CA PHE A 104 3.99 -3.74 20.88
C PHE A 104 4.79 -3.23 22.08
N GLU A 105 4.57 -1.98 22.49
CA GLU A 105 5.27 -1.36 23.61
C GLU A 105 4.95 -2.03 24.96
N LEU A 106 3.68 -2.38 25.21
CA LEU A 106 3.29 -3.14 26.41
C LEU A 106 3.93 -4.53 26.42
N PHE A 107 3.91 -5.21 25.27
CA PHE A 107 4.47 -6.54 25.15
C PHE A 107 5.98 -6.52 25.42
N ASP A 108 6.69 -5.53 24.88
CA ASP A 108 8.12 -5.32 25.13
C ASP A 108 8.40 -5.05 26.61
N PHE A 109 7.61 -4.17 27.26
CA PHE A 109 7.75 -3.85 28.68
C PHE A 109 7.58 -5.07 29.61
N TYR A 110 6.67 -5.99 29.29
CA TYR A 110 6.41 -7.18 30.11
C TYR A 110 7.21 -8.42 29.72
N SER A 111 7.91 -8.38 28.59
CA SER A 111 8.70 -9.50 28.07
C SER A 111 10.19 -9.31 28.34
N ASP A 112 10.96 -10.38 28.21
CA ASP A 112 12.42 -10.37 28.40
C ASP A 112 13.22 -9.69 27.26
N GLY A 113 12.54 -9.00 26.34
CA GLY A 113 13.15 -8.35 25.17
C GLY A 113 13.84 -9.33 24.20
N SER A 114 13.60 -10.64 24.31
CA SER A 114 14.22 -11.62 23.42
C SER A 114 13.76 -11.45 21.97
N GLU A 115 14.64 -11.80 21.02
CA GLU A 115 14.33 -11.77 19.58
C GLU A 115 13.09 -12.59 19.23
N LEU A 116 12.88 -13.72 19.92
CA LEU A 116 11.69 -14.54 19.77
C LEU A 116 10.42 -13.78 20.18
N ASN A 117 10.45 -13.09 21.32
CA ASN A 117 9.33 -12.30 21.80
C ASN A 117 9.01 -11.12 20.86
N TYR A 118 10.04 -10.45 20.32
CA TYR A 118 9.84 -9.43 19.29
C TYR A 118 9.12 -10.00 18.05
N LYS A 119 9.57 -11.15 17.53
CA LYS A 119 8.94 -11.81 16.37
C LYS A 119 7.52 -12.25 16.67
N ILE A 120 7.24 -12.74 17.88
CA ILE A 120 5.88 -13.11 18.32
C ILE A 120 4.98 -11.87 18.33
N ALA A 121 5.45 -10.75 18.89
CA ALA A 121 4.68 -9.50 18.95
C ALA A 121 4.34 -8.97 17.55
N ILE A 122 5.32 -8.86 16.65
CA ILE A 122 5.08 -8.39 15.28
C ILE A 122 4.17 -9.36 14.51
N GLY A 123 4.36 -10.67 14.69
CA GLY A 123 3.53 -11.70 14.07
C GLY A 123 2.07 -11.63 14.53
N SER A 124 1.84 -11.45 15.84
CA SER A 124 0.48 -11.31 16.39
C SER A 124 -0.19 -10.02 15.92
N ILE A 125 0.57 -8.91 15.81
CA ILE A 125 0.09 -7.65 15.23
C ILE A 125 -0.30 -7.83 13.77
N ALA A 126 0.54 -8.48 12.95
CA ALA A 126 0.24 -8.70 11.53
C ALA A 126 -1.07 -9.50 11.35
N LEU A 127 -1.29 -10.52 12.18
CA LEU A 127 -2.52 -11.32 12.22
C LEU A 127 -3.72 -10.50 12.69
N PHE A 128 -3.56 -9.68 13.73
CA PHE A 128 -4.60 -8.79 14.22
C PHE A 128 -5.04 -7.79 13.13
N ILE A 129 -4.08 -7.12 12.47
CA ILE A 129 -4.37 -6.19 11.37
C ILE A 129 -5.04 -6.93 10.19
N ALA A 130 -4.62 -8.17 9.88
CA ALA A 130 -5.27 -8.99 8.85
C ALA A 130 -6.74 -9.30 9.21
N ALA A 131 -7.00 -9.74 10.43
CA ALA A 131 -8.36 -10.00 10.92
C ALA A 131 -9.21 -8.73 10.88
N MET A 132 -8.65 -7.61 11.34
CA MET A 132 -9.29 -6.31 11.28
C MET A 132 -9.56 -5.87 9.84
N SER A 133 -8.67 -6.15 8.88
CA SER A 133 -8.94 -5.87 7.46
C SER A 133 -10.17 -6.59 6.93
N TYR A 134 -10.38 -7.85 7.35
CA TYR A 134 -11.54 -8.66 6.97
C TYR A 134 -12.82 -8.09 7.57
N PHE A 135 -12.85 -7.91 8.90
CA PHE A 135 -14.02 -7.36 9.58
C PHE A 135 -14.32 -5.95 9.09
N ALA A 136 -13.32 -5.08 9.02
CA ALA A 136 -13.39 -3.69 8.54
C ALA A 136 -13.74 -3.57 7.04
N ARG A 137 -13.60 -4.63 6.25
CA ARG A 137 -13.62 -4.59 4.77
C ARG A 137 -12.63 -3.54 4.22
N SER A 138 -11.47 -3.43 4.85
CA SER A 138 -10.48 -2.38 4.58
C SER A 138 -9.29 -2.92 3.82
N ALA A 139 -9.21 -2.57 2.53
CA ALA A 139 -8.04 -2.86 1.70
C ALA A 139 -6.76 -2.16 2.22
N LEU A 140 -6.91 -1.03 2.91
CA LEU A 140 -5.79 -0.33 3.53
C LEU A 140 -5.18 -1.16 4.67
N LEU A 141 -6.00 -1.70 5.56
CA LEU A 141 -5.53 -2.58 6.63
C LEU A 141 -4.92 -3.87 6.06
N ALA A 142 -5.48 -4.42 4.98
CA ALA A 142 -4.87 -5.57 4.30
C ALA A 142 -3.45 -5.24 3.80
N GLY A 143 -3.25 -4.04 3.24
CA GLY A 143 -1.93 -3.55 2.87
C GLY A 143 -1.00 -3.34 4.06
N PHE A 144 -1.50 -2.78 5.18
CA PHE A 144 -0.69 -2.62 6.39
C PHE A 144 -0.28 -3.95 7.01
N SER A 145 -1.16 -4.96 7.01
CA SER A 145 -0.80 -6.31 7.45
C SER A 145 0.35 -6.88 6.62
N ALA A 146 0.32 -6.70 5.29
CA ALA A 146 1.43 -7.08 4.43
C ALA A 146 2.72 -6.34 4.79
N LEU A 147 2.66 -5.03 5.10
CA LEU A 147 3.85 -4.25 5.53
C LEU A 147 4.38 -4.71 6.89
N THR A 148 3.50 -5.03 7.85
CA THR A 148 3.90 -5.49 9.20
C THR A 148 4.67 -6.80 9.15
N ILE A 149 4.32 -7.73 8.26
CA ILE A 149 5.11 -8.96 8.04
C ILE A 149 6.56 -8.63 7.67
N GLY A 150 6.81 -7.47 7.07
CA GLY A 150 8.13 -7.07 6.60
C GLY A 150 9.10 -6.87 7.74
N ALA A 151 8.62 -6.37 8.88
CA ALA A 151 9.41 -6.23 10.09
C ALA A 151 9.91 -7.59 10.63
N LEU A 152 9.23 -8.70 10.32
CA LEU A 152 9.73 -10.05 10.64
C LEU A 152 10.91 -10.49 9.76
N LEU A 153 11.07 -9.86 8.60
CA LEU A 153 12.08 -10.17 7.58
C LEU A 153 13.19 -9.11 7.54
N GLY A 154 13.27 -8.23 8.54
CA GLY A 154 14.23 -7.13 8.58
C GLY A 154 13.95 -6.01 7.56
N VAL A 155 12.68 -5.83 7.17
CA VAL A 155 12.24 -4.67 6.40
C VAL A 155 11.79 -3.58 7.36
N GLY A 156 12.36 -2.38 7.22
CA GLY A 156 12.03 -1.29 8.11
C GLY A 156 12.36 0.08 7.56
N THR A 157 12.06 1.08 8.38
CA THR A 157 12.44 2.46 8.13
C THR A 157 13.16 3.02 9.34
N SER A 158 14.17 3.87 9.11
CA SER A 158 14.82 4.61 10.17
C SER A 158 14.90 6.10 9.83
N TYR A 159 15.10 6.91 10.86
CA TYR A 159 15.31 8.34 10.73
C TYR A 159 16.61 8.71 11.44
N TYR A 160 17.54 9.33 10.71
CA TYR A 160 18.78 9.82 11.27
C TYR A 160 19.12 11.17 10.65
N SER A 161 19.31 12.19 11.49
CA SER A 161 19.76 13.53 11.08
C SER A 161 19.03 14.11 9.86
N ALA A 162 17.70 14.23 9.93
CA ALA A 162 16.85 14.73 8.83
C ALA A 162 16.83 13.87 7.55
N THR A 163 17.33 12.63 7.62
CA THR A 163 17.30 11.67 6.52
C THR A 163 16.43 10.47 6.88
N TYR A 164 15.54 10.09 5.96
CA TYR A 164 14.73 8.88 6.07
C TYR A 164 15.38 7.75 5.27
N TYR A 165 15.55 6.60 5.92
CA TYR A 165 16.07 5.40 5.30
C TYR A 165 14.97 4.35 5.23
N PHE A 166 14.93 3.64 4.12
CA PHE A 166 14.25 2.36 4.00
C PHE A 166 15.32 1.30 3.84
N PHE A 167 15.22 0.22 4.60
CA PHE A 167 16.20 -0.86 4.60
C PHE A 167 15.53 -2.22 4.51
N VAL A 168 16.27 -3.17 3.95
CA VAL A 168 15.90 -4.59 3.85
C VAL A 168 17.16 -5.37 4.21
N GLU A 169 17.19 -5.96 5.40
CA GLU A 169 18.35 -6.68 5.92
C GLU A 169 18.58 -8.01 5.19
N GLN A 170 17.49 -8.71 4.85
CA GLN A 170 17.51 -10.00 4.17
C GLN A 170 16.76 -9.95 2.82
N PRO A 171 17.35 -9.33 1.76
CA PRO A 171 16.70 -9.20 0.47
C PRO A 171 16.22 -10.51 -0.14
N SER A 172 17.03 -11.59 -0.07
CA SER A 172 16.67 -12.88 -0.67
C SER A 172 15.46 -13.50 -0.01
N LEU A 173 15.45 -13.53 1.32
CA LEU A 173 14.32 -14.06 2.09
C LEU A 173 13.07 -13.22 1.86
N THR A 174 13.21 -11.88 1.83
CA THR A 174 12.11 -10.95 1.57
C THR A 174 11.48 -11.21 0.19
N ILE A 175 12.30 -11.39 -0.86
CA ILE A 175 11.81 -11.73 -2.21
C ILE A 175 11.08 -13.07 -2.20
N ALA A 176 11.65 -14.10 -1.56
CA ALA A 176 11.07 -15.44 -1.54
C ALA A 176 9.70 -15.44 -0.82
N VAL A 177 9.64 -14.88 0.39
CA VAL A 177 8.42 -14.85 1.21
C VAL A 177 7.35 -13.99 0.57
N TYR A 178 7.65 -12.74 0.18
CA TYR A 178 6.65 -11.89 -0.44
C TYR A 178 6.27 -12.30 -1.86
N GLY A 179 7.18 -12.93 -2.60
CA GLY A 179 6.88 -13.55 -3.88
C GLY A 179 5.83 -14.66 -3.72
N ALA A 180 6.06 -15.57 -2.79
CA ALA A 180 5.12 -16.64 -2.46
C ALA A 180 3.77 -16.09 -1.97
N LEU A 181 3.79 -15.14 -1.03
CA LEU A 181 2.57 -14.50 -0.51
C LEU A 181 1.79 -13.75 -1.60
N SER A 182 2.48 -13.02 -2.47
CA SER A 182 1.88 -12.30 -3.59
C SER A 182 1.16 -13.26 -4.54
N ILE A 183 1.83 -14.36 -4.93
CA ILE A 183 1.28 -15.38 -5.82
C ILE A 183 0.10 -16.10 -5.16
N LEU A 184 0.25 -16.51 -3.90
CA LEU A 184 -0.78 -17.22 -3.14
C LEU A 184 -2.05 -16.37 -3.02
N THR A 185 -1.91 -15.14 -2.51
CA THR A 185 -3.07 -14.25 -2.30
C THR A 185 -3.70 -13.79 -3.62
N TYR A 186 -2.91 -13.58 -4.67
CA TYR A 186 -3.43 -13.36 -6.02
C TYR A 186 -4.23 -14.57 -6.51
N SER A 187 -3.71 -15.78 -6.34
CA SER A 187 -4.37 -17.00 -6.79
C SER A 187 -5.69 -17.22 -6.06
N LEU A 188 -5.68 -17.07 -4.73
CA LEU A 188 -6.87 -17.14 -3.88
C LEU A 188 -7.89 -16.06 -4.23
N SER A 189 -7.45 -14.87 -4.65
CA SER A 189 -8.39 -13.79 -5.01
C SER A 189 -9.32 -14.17 -6.17
N ASN A 190 -8.92 -15.09 -7.04
CA ASN A 190 -9.77 -15.57 -8.14
C ASN A 190 -10.82 -16.61 -7.70
N ILE A 191 -10.78 -17.06 -6.45
CA ILE A 191 -11.65 -18.12 -5.90
C ILE A 191 -12.75 -17.52 -5.01
N PHE A 192 -12.43 -16.47 -4.25
CA PHE A 192 -13.32 -15.90 -3.24
C PHE A 192 -14.29 -14.85 -3.80
N SER A 193 -15.29 -14.49 -2.99
CA SER A 193 -16.27 -13.44 -3.31
C SER A 193 -15.61 -12.06 -3.49
N SER A 194 -16.27 -11.17 -4.23
CA SER A 194 -15.75 -9.83 -4.58
C SER A 194 -15.25 -8.99 -3.40
N GLN A 195 -15.83 -9.17 -2.21
CA GLN A 195 -15.39 -8.48 -1.00
C GLN A 195 -14.02 -8.96 -0.53
N ILE A 196 -13.82 -10.28 -0.47
CA ILE A 196 -12.56 -10.90 -0.02
C ILE A 196 -11.50 -10.78 -1.12
N GLU A 197 -11.90 -10.94 -2.40
CA GLU A 197 -11.05 -10.70 -3.57
C GLU A 197 -10.33 -9.36 -3.45
N ARG A 198 -11.06 -8.28 -3.13
CA ARG A 198 -10.47 -6.94 -3.00
C ARG A 198 -9.37 -6.87 -1.93
N LEU A 199 -9.57 -7.53 -0.78
CA LEU A 199 -8.60 -7.55 0.32
C LEU A 199 -7.35 -8.36 -0.06
N LEU A 200 -7.56 -9.54 -0.65
CA LEU A 200 -6.49 -10.41 -1.13
C LEU A 200 -5.66 -9.73 -2.24
N LEU A 201 -6.31 -9.04 -3.17
CA LEU A 201 -5.62 -8.26 -4.20
C LEU A 201 -4.84 -7.09 -3.59
N ALA A 202 -5.37 -6.40 -2.59
CA ALA A 202 -4.64 -5.32 -1.93
C ALA A 202 -3.37 -5.85 -1.24
N PHE A 203 -3.50 -6.93 -0.48
CA PHE A 203 -2.38 -7.62 0.15
C PHE A 203 -1.35 -8.08 -0.89
N SER A 204 -1.79 -8.82 -1.91
CA SER A 204 -0.95 -9.33 -3.00
C SER A 204 -0.13 -8.22 -3.67
N ARG A 205 -0.75 -7.09 -3.95
CA ARG A 205 -0.12 -5.94 -4.60
C ARG A 205 0.93 -5.26 -3.74
N VAL A 206 0.70 -5.17 -2.43
CA VAL A 206 1.70 -4.65 -1.48
C VAL A 206 2.85 -5.65 -1.33
N SER A 207 2.58 -6.95 -1.31
CA SER A 207 3.63 -7.98 -1.35
C SER A 207 4.47 -7.87 -2.62
N PHE A 208 3.85 -7.73 -3.80
CA PHE A 208 4.57 -7.54 -5.06
C PHE A 208 5.42 -6.25 -5.07
N PHE A 209 4.92 -5.17 -4.46
CA PHE A 209 5.70 -3.97 -4.23
C PHE A 209 6.94 -4.25 -3.37
N LEU A 210 6.79 -4.97 -2.25
CA LEU A 210 7.91 -5.31 -1.36
C LEU A 210 8.94 -6.24 -1.98
N VAL A 211 8.54 -7.15 -2.87
CA VAL A 211 9.48 -7.93 -3.70
C VAL A 211 10.39 -7.00 -4.50
N ASN A 212 9.83 -5.98 -5.15
CA ASN A 212 10.62 -5.02 -5.92
C ASN A 212 11.51 -4.15 -5.04
N MET A 213 11.03 -3.73 -3.86
CA MET A 213 11.85 -3.00 -2.90
C MET A 213 13.04 -3.84 -2.41
N ALA A 214 12.84 -5.13 -2.15
CA ALA A 214 13.91 -6.04 -1.76
C ALA A 214 14.93 -6.25 -2.89
N PHE A 215 14.48 -6.43 -4.13
CA PHE A 215 15.39 -6.44 -5.28
C PHE A 215 16.18 -5.13 -5.41
N TRP A 216 15.53 -3.99 -5.20
CA TRP A 216 16.18 -2.69 -5.30
C TRP A 216 17.30 -2.54 -4.26
N ILE A 217 17.01 -2.78 -2.99
CA ILE A 217 18.01 -2.73 -1.91
C ILE A 217 19.11 -3.78 -2.13
N GLY A 218 18.74 -5.01 -2.51
CA GLY A 218 19.70 -6.07 -2.84
C GLY A 218 20.60 -5.71 -4.03
N SER A 219 20.14 -4.91 -4.99
CA SER A 219 20.95 -4.47 -6.13
C SER A 219 22.03 -3.45 -5.78
N PHE A 220 21.94 -2.80 -4.61
CA PHE A 220 23.01 -1.96 -4.07
C PHE A 220 23.98 -2.80 -3.23
N TRP A 221 23.45 -3.55 -2.28
CA TRP A 221 24.23 -4.09 -1.15
C TRP A 221 24.49 -5.60 -1.22
N GLY A 222 23.80 -6.32 -2.11
CA GLY A 222 23.77 -7.76 -2.11
C GLY A 222 23.00 -8.32 -0.92
N ASP A 223 23.22 -9.60 -0.64
CA ASP A 223 22.71 -10.29 0.53
C ASP A 223 23.86 -11.08 1.16
N LYS A 224 24.31 -10.64 2.32
CA LYS A 224 25.49 -11.19 3.00
C LYS A 224 25.20 -12.55 3.63
N GLU A 225 23.98 -12.80 4.06
CA GLU A 225 23.60 -14.03 4.74
C GLU A 225 23.59 -15.22 3.77
N TYR A 226 23.15 -14.97 2.53
CA TYR A 226 23.14 -15.97 1.47
C TYR A 226 24.30 -15.84 0.47
N PHE A 227 25.28 -14.97 0.74
CA PHE A 227 26.44 -14.69 -0.12
C PHE A 227 26.07 -14.34 -1.59
N ILE A 228 24.98 -13.61 -1.79
CA ILE A 228 24.52 -13.20 -3.12
C ILE A 228 25.03 -11.79 -3.43
N SER A 229 25.74 -11.66 -4.56
CA SER A 229 26.26 -10.36 -5.01
C SER A 229 25.17 -9.40 -5.46
N ASN A 230 25.44 -8.10 -5.31
CA ASN A 230 24.58 -7.02 -5.79
C ASN A 230 24.32 -7.09 -7.31
N ASN A 231 25.30 -7.49 -8.11
CA ASN A 231 25.16 -7.70 -9.55
C ASN A 231 24.14 -8.79 -9.88
N LEU A 232 24.11 -9.88 -9.10
CA LEU A 232 23.13 -10.95 -9.31
C LEU A 232 21.71 -10.47 -9.01
N PHE A 233 21.52 -9.64 -7.98
CA PHE A 233 20.24 -8.96 -7.74
C PHE A 233 19.87 -8.02 -8.88
N SER A 234 20.81 -7.21 -9.38
CA SER A 234 20.54 -6.27 -10.47
C SER A 234 20.09 -7.00 -11.76
N ILE A 235 20.80 -8.06 -12.16
CA ILE A 235 20.46 -8.86 -13.34
C ILE A 235 19.16 -9.65 -13.12
N GLY A 236 19.02 -10.28 -11.96
CA GLY A 236 17.82 -11.03 -11.58
C GLY A 236 16.57 -10.15 -11.54
N TRP A 237 16.70 -8.93 -11.03
CA TRP A 237 15.61 -7.96 -10.99
C TRP A 237 15.19 -7.52 -12.39
N LEU A 238 16.15 -7.23 -13.28
CA LEU A 238 15.86 -6.91 -14.68
C LEU A 238 15.09 -8.05 -15.37
N ALA A 239 15.57 -9.28 -15.23
CA ALA A 239 14.89 -10.46 -15.79
C ALA A 239 13.48 -10.62 -15.23
N PHE A 240 13.33 -10.50 -13.91
CA PHE A 240 12.03 -10.55 -13.23
C PHE A 240 11.06 -9.49 -13.76
N LEU A 241 11.51 -8.24 -13.89
CA LEU A 241 10.67 -7.14 -14.38
C LEU A 241 10.20 -7.38 -15.81
N ILE A 242 11.08 -7.85 -16.71
CA ILE A 242 10.73 -8.19 -18.08
C ILE A 242 9.67 -9.30 -18.10
N ILE A 243 9.85 -10.37 -17.33
CA ILE A 243 8.89 -11.48 -17.22
C ILE A 243 7.53 -10.96 -16.74
N MET A 244 7.51 -10.10 -15.71
CA MET A 244 6.27 -9.56 -15.15
C MET A 244 5.57 -8.58 -16.10
N ILE A 245 6.30 -7.80 -16.90
CA ILE A 245 5.73 -6.97 -17.97
C ILE A 245 5.07 -7.86 -19.03
N ILE A 246 5.76 -8.88 -19.53
CA ILE A 246 5.22 -9.81 -20.53
C ILE A 246 3.97 -10.49 -19.98
N PHE A 247 4.04 -11.03 -18.76
CA PHE A 247 2.90 -11.64 -18.09
C PHE A 247 1.73 -10.65 -17.96
N GLY A 248 2.01 -9.42 -17.54
CA GLY A 248 1.04 -8.35 -17.41
C GLY A 248 0.33 -8.04 -18.73
N VAL A 249 1.08 -7.97 -19.84
CA VAL A 249 0.52 -7.74 -21.18
C VAL A 249 -0.35 -8.93 -21.62
N VAL A 250 0.17 -10.16 -21.53
CA VAL A 250 -0.54 -11.38 -21.94
C VAL A 250 -1.83 -11.59 -21.16
N LYS A 251 -1.84 -11.29 -19.85
CA LYS A 251 -3.00 -11.44 -18.98
C LYS A 251 -3.84 -10.17 -18.83
N ASN A 252 -3.52 -9.11 -19.58
CA ASN A 252 -4.16 -7.80 -19.52
C ASN A 252 -4.28 -7.25 -18.08
N LYS A 253 -3.20 -7.36 -17.29
CA LYS A 253 -3.14 -6.93 -15.88
C LYS A 253 -2.45 -5.57 -15.77
N ARG A 254 -3.25 -4.50 -15.91
CA ARG A 254 -2.77 -3.09 -15.87
C ARG A 254 -1.90 -2.77 -14.65
N PHE A 255 -2.30 -3.23 -13.46
CA PHE A 255 -1.53 -2.97 -12.23
C PHE A 255 -0.12 -3.55 -12.31
N THR A 256 0.00 -4.81 -12.72
CA THR A 256 1.29 -5.51 -12.85
C THR A 256 2.18 -4.79 -13.85
N ILE A 257 1.64 -4.40 -15.02
CA ILE A 257 2.38 -3.64 -16.03
C ILE A 257 2.88 -2.32 -15.46
N ASN A 258 2.00 -1.50 -14.90
CA ASN A 258 2.36 -0.17 -14.39
C ASN A 258 3.40 -0.27 -13.27
N MET A 259 3.27 -1.24 -12.36
CA MET A 259 4.22 -1.45 -11.28
C MET A 259 5.58 -1.92 -11.82
N SER A 260 5.60 -2.92 -12.71
CA SER A 260 6.86 -3.42 -13.28
C SER A 260 7.56 -2.39 -14.16
N VAL A 261 6.85 -1.60 -14.97
CA VAL A 261 7.49 -0.53 -15.77
C VAL A 261 8.02 0.59 -14.87
N THR A 262 7.30 0.94 -13.80
CA THR A 262 7.80 1.89 -12.80
C THR A 262 9.10 1.40 -12.17
N PHE A 263 9.13 0.16 -11.69
CA PHE A 263 10.34 -0.42 -11.09
C PHE A 263 11.45 -0.69 -12.10
N LEU A 264 11.14 -0.96 -13.37
CA LEU A 264 12.14 -1.01 -14.45
C LEU A 264 12.78 0.35 -14.68
N SER A 265 12.01 1.42 -14.57
CA SER A 265 12.54 2.79 -14.62
C SER A 265 13.45 3.06 -13.42
N ILE A 266 13.04 2.67 -12.22
CA ILE A 266 13.86 2.78 -11.00
C ILE A 266 15.16 1.97 -11.12
N HIS A 267 15.08 0.73 -11.62
CA HIS A 267 16.25 -0.11 -11.90
C HIS A 267 17.20 0.60 -12.86
N PHE A 268 16.70 1.06 -14.01
CA PHE A 268 17.50 1.81 -14.98
C PHE A 268 18.18 3.02 -14.35
N TYR A 269 17.45 3.87 -13.61
CA TYR A 269 18.03 5.04 -12.96
C TYR A 269 19.08 4.68 -11.93
N THR A 270 18.79 3.67 -11.12
CA THR A 270 19.73 3.19 -10.10
C THR A 270 21.05 2.81 -10.75
N GLN A 271 21.01 1.93 -11.76
CA GLN A 271 22.23 1.47 -12.43
C GLN A 271 22.91 2.58 -13.24
N PHE A 272 22.13 3.49 -13.83
CA PHE A 272 22.66 4.63 -14.58
C PHE A 272 23.45 5.58 -13.68
N PHE A 273 22.88 6.00 -12.54
CA PHE A 273 23.56 6.90 -11.61
C PHE A 273 24.72 6.23 -10.88
N GLU A 274 24.64 4.93 -10.57
CA GLU A 274 25.78 4.17 -10.03
C GLU A 274 26.95 4.11 -11.03
N ARG A 275 26.67 4.10 -12.33
CA ARG A 275 27.70 4.00 -13.38
C ARG A 275 28.27 5.36 -13.81
N PHE A 276 27.43 6.37 -13.95
CA PHE A 276 27.79 7.66 -14.51
C PHE A 276 27.91 8.78 -13.46
N GLY A 277 27.44 8.54 -12.24
CA GLY A 277 27.45 9.53 -11.16
C GLY A 277 26.37 10.59 -11.32
N VAL A 278 26.39 11.55 -10.39
CA VAL A 278 25.32 12.54 -10.18
C VAL A 278 25.74 13.89 -10.77
N ASP A 279 26.05 13.93 -12.06
CA ASP A 279 26.42 15.16 -12.78
C ASP A 279 25.24 15.76 -13.58
N PRO A 280 25.30 17.06 -13.95
CA PRO A 280 24.19 17.72 -14.66
C PRO A 280 23.78 17.05 -15.97
N ILE A 281 24.73 16.49 -16.74
CA ILE A 281 24.43 15.83 -18.02
C ILE A 281 23.69 14.51 -17.75
N SER A 282 24.14 13.75 -16.75
CA SER A 282 23.46 12.53 -16.30
C SER A 282 22.01 12.81 -15.88
N PHE A 283 21.72 13.90 -15.16
CA PHE A 283 20.34 14.30 -14.84
C PHE A 283 19.51 14.65 -16.08
N ILE A 284 20.07 15.38 -17.04
CA ILE A 284 19.37 15.74 -18.27
C ILE A 284 18.99 14.48 -19.04
N ILE A 285 19.94 13.56 -19.24
CA ILE A 285 19.71 12.28 -19.92
C ILE A 285 18.63 11.49 -19.19
N ALA A 286 18.77 11.33 -17.88
CA ALA A 286 17.81 10.63 -17.05
C ALA A 286 16.39 11.21 -17.17
N GLY A 287 16.27 12.55 -17.15
CA GLY A 287 15.01 13.27 -17.33
C GLY A 287 14.35 13.01 -18.68
N PHE A 288 15.12 13.03 -19.77
CA PHE A 288 14.60 12.70 -21.11
C PHE A 288 14.06 11.27 -21.18
N PHE A 289 14.76 10.29 -20.62
CA PHE A 289 14.26 8.92 -20.54
C PHE A 289 12.95 8.84 -19.74
N ALA A 290 12.80 9.59 -18.66
CA ALA A 290 11.58 9.62 -17.84
C ALA A 290 10.38 10.07 -18.67
N LEU A 291 10.56 11.15 -19.43
CA LEU A 291 9.53 11.70 -20.30
C LEU A 291 9.11 10.71 -21.39
N ILE A 292 10.08 10.04 -22.02
CA ILE A 292 9.81 9.02 -23.04
C ILE A 292 8.99 7.86 -22.46
N ILE A 293 9.39 7.33 -21.30
CA ILE A 293 8.67 6.24 -20.62
C ILE A 293 7.26 6.68 -20.23
N ALA A 294 7.10 7.89 -19.69
CA ALA A 294 5.80 8.45 -19.32
C ALA A 294 4.86 8.56 -20.53
N ILE A 295 5.36 9.04 -21.67
CA ILE A 295 4.59 9.14 -22.93
C ILE A 295 4.18 7.74 -23.42
N ALA A 296 5.09 6.75 -23.36
CA ALA A 296 4.81 5.38 -23.77
C ALA A 296 3.71 4.74 -22.90
N LEU A 297 3.82 4.88 -21.58
CA LEU A 297 2.81 4.40 -20.62
C LEU A 297 1.46 5.09 -20.84
N TRP A 298 1.46 6.41 -21.06
CA TRP A 298 0.23 7.16 -21.31
C TRP A 298 -0.48 6.67 -22.59
N LYS A 299 0.26 6.49 -23.69
CA LYS A 299 -0.28 5.95 -24.95
C LYS A 299 -0.82 4.54 -24.78
N TYR A 300 -0.12 3.68 -24.04
CA TYR A 300 -0.56 2.31 -23.77
C TYR A 300 -1.86 2.28 -22.94
N ASN A 301 -1.91 3.05 -21.85
CA ASN A 301 -3.09 3.12 -21.00
C ASN A 301 -4.32 3.71 -21.71
N LYS A 302 -4.12 4.62 -22.68
CA LYS A 302 -5.20 5.15 -23.52
C LYS A 302 -5.80 4.08 -24.45
N LYS A 303 -5.00 3.15 -24.98
CA LYS A 303 -5.48 2.08 -25.88
C LYS A 303 -6.28 0.99 -25.17
N LEU A 304 -6.12 0.85 -23.86
CA LEU A 304 -6.82 -0.17 -23.09
C LEU A 304 -8.21 0.28 -22.63
N ASN A 305 -8.52 1.58 -22.67
CA ASN A 305 -9.83 2.17 -22.38
C ASN A 305 -10.70 2.21 -23.63
#